data_AF-A0A662UWS0-F1
#
_entry.id   AF-A0A662UWS0-F1
#
_cell.length_a   1.000
_cell.length_b   1.000
_cell.length_c   1.000
_cell.angle_alpha   90.00
_cell.angle_beta   90.00
_cell.angle_gamma   90.00
#
_symmetry.space_group_name_H-M   'P 1'
#
loop_
_entity.id
_entity.type
_entity.pdbx_description
1 polymer ?
#
loop_
_entity_poly.entity_id
_entity_poly.type
_entity_poly.pdbx_seq_one_letter_code
_entity_poly.pdbx_strand_id
1 'polypeptide(L)'
;MPTVTVYHVEISRNEQGARRIKVFGTAEAADGESIKAGEVGLKTIEWFVAHSRNPNVNVAGIIESPGSFDNYVTIYGSDVSGTAPVAAGSTEFDFVAIGF
;
A
#
# COMPACT_ATOMS: atom_id res chain seq x y z
N MET A 1 -6.63 -2.50 12.14
CA MET A 1 -6.12 -1.28 11.50
C MET A 1 -4.66 -1.54 11.26
N PRO A 2 -4.18 -1.45 10.01
CA PRO A 2 -2.85 -1.92 9.64
C PRO A 2 -1.75 -1.13 10.35
N THR A 3 -0.68 -1.83 10.71
CA THR A 3 0.50 -1.20 11.31
C THR A 3 1.41 -0.73 10.18
N VAL A 4 1.68 0.57 10.09
CA VAL A 4 2.48 1.17 9.00
C VAL A 4 3.75 1.80 9.56
N THR A 5 4.89 1.48 8.96
CA THR A 5 6.18 2.11 9.26
C THR A 5 6.80 2.68 7.99
N VAL A 6 6.93 4.00 7.92
CA VAL A 6 7.60 4.68 6.80
C VAL A 6 9.09 4.79 7.11
N TYR A 7 9.94 4.34 6.17
CA TYR A 7 11.40 4.40 6.34
C TYR A 7 12.11 5.32 5.34
N HIS A 8 11.49 5.65 4.21
CA HIS A 8 12.09 6.57 3.23
C HIS A 8 11.03 7.36 2.46
N VAL A 9 11.35 8.60 2.13
CA VAL A 9 10.47 9.50 1.37
C VAL A 9 11.29 10.24 0.31
N GLU A 10 10.82 10.20 -0.92
CA GLU A 10 11.37 10.96 -2.04
C GLU A 10 10.37 12.01 -2.50
N ILE A 11 10.84 13.24 -2.70
CA ILE A 11 10.03 14.33 -3.21
C ILE A 11 10.50 14.65 -4.63
N SER A 12 9.58 14.59 -5.58
CA SER A 12 9.81 14.94 -6.97
C SER A 12 8.75 15.91 -7.48
N ARG A 13 8.84 16.29 -8.75
CA ARG A 13 7.80 17.05 -9.44
C ARG A 13 7.42 16.32 -10.72
N ASN A 14 6.15 16.37 -11.09
CA ASN A 14 5.71 15.91 -12.40
C ASN A 14 6.06 16.95 -13.48
N GLU A 15 5.80 16.61 -14.74
CA GLU A 15 6.06 17.49 -15.92
C GLU A 15 5.30 18.83 -15.84
N GLN A 16 4.23 18.90 -15.06
CA GLN A 16 3.39 20.08 -14.85
C GLN A 16 3.85 20.91 -13.62
N GLY A 17 4.94 20.52 -12.95
CA GLY A 17 5.50 21.21 -11.79
C GLY A 17 4.81 20.89 -10.45
N ALA A 18 3.79 20.03 -10.45
CA ALA A 18 3.11 19.59 -9.24
C ALA A 18 4.02 18.65 -8.43
N ARG A 19 4.05 18.86 -7.10
CA ARG A 19 4.86 18.07 -6.18
C ARG A 19 4.32 16.65 -6.09
N ARG A 20 5.15 15.65 -6.35
CA ARG A 20 4.87 14.24 -6.05
C ARG A 20 5.71 13.79 -4.87
N ILE A 21 5.11 13.01 -3.99
CA ILE A 21 5.73 12.39 -2.84
C ILE A 21 5.67 10.89 -3.06
N LYS A 22 6.83 10.24 -3.00
CA LYS A 22 6.97 8.79 -3.06
C LYS A 22 7.40 8.31 -1.69
N VAL A 23 6.59 7.44 -1.09
CA VAL A 23 6.76 6.93 0.26
C VAL A 23 7.09 5.46 0.18
N PHE A 24 8.16 5.06 0.87
CA PHE A 24 8.56 3.68 1.03
C PHE A 24 8.36 3.29 2.49
N GLY A 25 7.72 2.15 2.71
CA GLY A 25 7.39 1.69 4.04
C GLY A 25 7.20 0.20 4.12
N THR A 26 6.98 -0.25 5.34
CA THR A 26 6.58 -1.61 5.67
C THR A 26 5.21 -1.55 6.30
N ALA A 27 4.36 -2.51 6.02
CA ALA A 27 3.08 -2.63 6.71
C ALA A 27 2.76 -4.07 7.07
N GLU A 28 2.03 -4.23 8.16
CA GLU A 28 1.33 -5.46 8.53
C GLU A 28 -0.17 -5.18 8.39
N ALA A 29 -0.83 -5.89 7.48
CA ALA A 29 -2.26 -5.74 7.24
C ALA A 29 -2.92 -7.11 7.03
N ALA A 30 -4.14 -7.26 7.53
CA ALA A 30 -4.96 -8.42 7.21
C ALA A 30 -5.66 -8.28 5.83
N ASP A 31 -6.09 -9.40 5.26
CA ASP A 31 -6.87 -9.41 4.02
C ASP A 31 -8.13 -8.54 4.17
N GLY A 32 -8.31 -7.61 3.23
CA GLY A 32 -9.39 -6.62 3.24
C GLY A 32 -9.16 -5.39 4.12
N GLU A 33 -8.04 -5.30 4.85
CA GLU A 33 -7.71 -4.07 5.57
C GLU A 33 -7.25 -2.96 4.61
N SER A 34 -7.49 -1.71 5.03
CA SER A 34 -7.19 -0.54 4.22
C SER A 34 -6.11 0.33 4.86
N ILE A 35 -5.17 0.81 4.05
CA ILE A 35 -4.21 1.88 4.40
C ILE A 35 -4.72 3.19 3.81
N LYS A 36 -4.97 4.19 4.66
CA LYS A 36 -5.38 5.52 4.22
C LYS A 36 -4.19 6.37 3.78
N ALA A 37 -4.40 7.27 2.82
CA ALA A 37 -3.34 8.18 2.38
C ALA A 37 -2.68 8.95 3.54
N GLY A 38 -3.48 9.42 4.51
CA GLY A 38 -2.98 10.13 5.68
C GLY A 38 -2.07 9.31 6.60
N GLU A 39 -2.23 7.98 6.64
CA GLU A 39 -1.39 7.09 7.47
C GLU A 39 0.04 6.98 6.96
N VAL A 40 0.23 7.20 5.65
CA VAL A 40 1.54 7.23 4.98
C VAL A 40 2.01 8.65 4.69
N GLY A 41 1.34 9.67 5.24
CA GLY A 41 1.71 11.08 5.09
C GLY A 41 1.42 11.68 3.72
N LEU A 42 0.46 11.12 2.99
CA LEU A 42 0.02 11.57 1.66
C LEU A 42 -1.38 12.18 1.72
N LYS A 43 -1.69 13.09 0.80
CA LYS A 43 -3.05 13.61 0.63
C LYS A 43 -3.95 12.67 -0.18
N THR A 44 -3.37 11.99 -1.16
CA THR A 44 -4.02 10.96 -2.00
C THR A 44 -2.93 10.01 -2.52
N ILE A 45 -3.30 8.77 -2.83
CA ILE A 45 -2.45 7.77 -3.45
C ILE A 45 -2.87 7.63 -4.92
N GLU A 46 -1.93 7.86 -5.84
CA GLU A 46 -2.11 7.69 -7.28
C GLU A 46 -1.61 6.32 -7.75
N TRP A 47 -0.64 5.77 -7.05
CA TRP A 47 0.00 4.51 -7.40
C TRP A 47 0.50 3.81 -6.14
N PHE A 48 0.34 2.49 -6.12
CA PHE A 48 0.71 1.65 -5.00
C PHE A 48 1.25 0.31 -5.52
N VAL A 49 2.38 -0.11 -4.96
CA VAL A 49 2.91 -1.47 -5.14
C VAL A 49 3.29 -2.02 -3.77
N ALA A 50 2.96 -3.29 -3.55
CA ALA A 50 3.35 -4.03 -2.37
C ALA A 50 4.10 -5.31 -2.76
N HIS A 51 5.01 -5.73 -1.91
CA HIS A 51 5.73 -6.99 -2.01
C HIS A 51 5.75 -7.69 -0.67
N SER A 52 5.25 -8.93 -0.65
CA SER A 52 5.16 -9.72 0.57
C SER A 52 6.55 -10.10 1.07
N ARG A 53 6.73 -10.05 2.39
CA ARG A 53 7.93 -10.58 3.05
C ARG A 53 7.85 -12.08 3.31
N ASN A 54 6.67 -12.67 3.13
CA ASN A 54 6.46 -14.10 3.17
C ASN A 54 6.42 -14.65 1.74
N PRO A 55 7.36 -15.53 1.34
CA PRO A 55 7.40 -16.09 -0.02
C PRO A 55 6.19 -16.98 -0.35
N ASN A 56 5.41 -17.38 0.66
CA ASN A 56 4.19 -18.17 0.50
C ASN A 56 2.92 -17.32 0.41
N VAL A 57 3.04 -15.98 0.40
CA VAL A 57 1.89 -15.08 0.26
C VAL A 57 2.15 -14.08 -0.85
N ASN A 58 1.20 -13.95 -1.77
CA ASN A 58 1.10 -12.84 -2.70
C ASN A 58 0.31 -11.72 -2.04
N VAL A 59 0.75 -10.47 -2.21
CA VAL A 59 0.04 -9.28 -1.74
C VAL A 59 -0.23 -8.35 -2.89
N ALA A 60 -1.42 -7.76 -2.92
CA ALA A 60 -1.81 -6.72 -3.86
C ALA A 60 -2.59 -5.62 -3.16
N GLY A 61 -2.62 -4.43 -3.74
CA GLY A 61 -3.39 -3.30 -3.25
C GLY A 61 -4.32 -2.76 -4.33
N ILE A 62 -5.57 -2.46 -3.97
CA ILE A 62 -6.52 -1.75 -4.84
C ILE A 62 -6.74 -0.36 -4.29
N ILE A 63 -6.45 0.66 -5.11
CA ILE A 63 -6.70 2.06 -4.77
C ILE A 63 -8.19 2.36 -4.96
N GLU A 64 -8.84 2.89 -3.93
CA GLU A 64 -10.24 3.29 -3.97
C GLU A 64 -10.40 4.80 -3.77
N SER A 65 -11.33 5.42 -4.51
CA SER A 65 -11.54 6.88 -4.53
C SER A 65 -10.30 7.71 -4.96
N PRO A 66 -9.66 7.41 -6.09
CA PRO A 66 -8.48 8.16 -6.54
C PRO A 66 -8.79 9.66 -6.73
N GLY A 67 -7.93 10.54 -6.23
CA GLY A 67 -8.11 12.00 -6.29
C GLY A 67 -8.96 12.59 -5.16
N SER A 68 -9.53 11.76 -4.28
CA SER A 68 -10.17 12.19 -3.03
C SER A 68 -9.15 12.32 -1.91
N PHE A 69 -9.45 13.18 -0.92
CA PHE A 69 -8.71 13.22 0.35
C PHE A 69 -8.97 11.98 1.23
N ASP A 70 -10.10 11.29 1.01
CA ASP A 70 -10.47 10.07 1.71
C ASP A 70 -9.96 8.80 1.00
N ASN A 71 -9.01 8.95 0.08
CA ASN A 71 -8.45 7.86 -0.69
C ASN A 71 -7.70 6.85 0.21
N TYR A 72 -7.91 5.58 -0.07
CA TYR A 72 -7.25 4.47 0.62
C TYR A 72 -6.87 3.35 -0.35
N VAL A 73 -6.01 2.45 0.12
CA VAL A 73 -5.63 1.22 -0.56
C VAL A 73 -6.14 0.05 0.25
N THR A 74 -6.99 -0.78 -0.33
CA THR A 74 -7.41 -2.06 0.26
C THR A 74 -6.39 -3.14 -0.08
N ILE A 75 -5.87 -3.82 0.93
CA ILE A 75 -4.84 -4.85 0.82
C ILE A 75 -5.49 -6.22 0.70
N TYR A 76 -5.04 -7.01 -0.26
CA TYR A 76 -5.46 -8.38 -0.45
C TYR A 76 -4.26 -9.32 -0.40
N GLY A 77 -4.38 -10.40 0.37
CA GLY A 77 -3.37 -11.44 0.47
C GLY A 77 -3.90 -12.77 -0.06
N SER A 78 -3.07 -13.55 -0.75
CA SER A 78 -3.42 -14.92 -1.18
C SER A 78 -2.22 -15.86 -1.12
N ASP A 79 -2.45 -17.12 -0.75
CA ASP A 79 -1.41 -18.17 -0.76
C ASP A 79 -1.01 -18.51 -2.21
N VAL A 80 0.30 -18.66 -2.45
CA VAL A 80 0.87 -19.05 -3.76
C VAL A 80 0.56 -20.51 -4.12
N SER A 81 0.21 -21.36 -3.14
CA SER A 81 0.03 -22.81 -3.32
C SER A 81 -1.24 -23.21 -4.08
N GLY A 82 -2.17 -22.29 -4.33
CA GLY A 82 -3.32 -22.47 -5.23
C GLY A 82 -4.35 -23.55 -4.83
N THR A 83 -4.23 -24.18 -3.65
CA THR A 83 -5.05 -25.35 -3.27
C THR A 83 -6.00 -25.12 -2.09
N ALA A 84 -5.90 -23.98 -1.40
CA ALA A 84 -6.92 -23.56 -0.44
C ALA A 84 -6.99 -22.03 -0.39
N PRO A 85 -8.20 -21.44 -0.22
CA PRO A 85 -8.32 -20.06 0.21
C PRO A 85 -7.83 -19.98 1.66
N VAL A 86 -6.51 -19.88 1.84
CA VAL A 86 -5.95 -19.50 3.13
C VAL A 86 -6.26 -18.02 3.29
N ALA A 87 -7.11 -17.69 4.24
CA ALA A 87 -7.21 -16.29 4.69
C ALA A 87 -5.79 -15.85 5.00
N ALA A 88 -5.27 -14.85 4.30
CA ALA A 88 -3.86 -14.48 4.32
C ALA A 88 -3.37 -13.88 5.65
N GLY A 89 -4.08 -14.16 6.75
CA GLY A 89 -3.82 -13.65 8.09
C GLY A 89 -3.55 -12.16 8.05
N SER A 90 -2.75 -11.69 9.01
CA SER A 90 -1.95 -10.49 8.79
C SER A 90 -0.72 -10.87 7.96
N THR A 91 -0.40 -10.09 6.93
CA THR A 91 0.81 -10.24 6.13
C THR A 91 1.68 -9.00 6.27
N GLU A 92 2.97 -9.21 6.54
CA GLU A 92 3.99 -8.16 6.44
C GLU A 92 4.45 -7.98 5.00
N PHE A 93 4.50 -6.73 4.52
CA PHE A 93 4.94 -6.39 3.19
C PHE A 93 5.68 -5.06 3.15
N ASP A 94 6.60 -4.94 2.19
CA ASP A 94 7.16 -3.66 1.78
C ASP A 94 6.22 -3.02 0.77
N PHE A 95 6.02 -1.70 0.86
CA PHE A 95 5.22 -0.96 -0.09
C PHE A 95 5.89 0.32 -0.56
N VAL A 96 5.46 0.73 -1.75
CA VAL A 96 5.76 2.03 -2.32
C VAL A 96 4.45 2.71 -2.73
N ALA A 97 4.18 3.87 -2.16
CA ALA A 97 3.02 4.69 -2.47
C ALA A 97 3.47 6.01 -3.10
N ILE A 98 2.78 6.47 -4.15
CA ILE A 98 3.06 7.76 -4.81
C ILE A 98 1.80 8.62 -4.72
N GLY A 99 1.96 9.88 -4.33
CA GLY A 99 0.87 10.81 -4.10
C GLY A 99 1.27 12.27 -4.16
N PHE A 100 0.35 13.15 -3.77
CA PHE A 100 0.56 14.60 -3.63
C PHE A 100 0.57 15.04 -2.17
#